data_AF-A0A535ZLU5-F1
#
_entry.id   AF-A0A535ZLU5-F1
#
_cell.length_a   1.000
_cell.length_b   1.000
_cell.length_c   1.000
_cell.angle_alpha   90.00
_cell.angle_beta   90.00
_cell.angle_gamma   90.00
#
_symmetry.space_group_name_H-M   'P 1'
#
loop_
_entity.id
_entity.type
_entity.pdbx_description
1 polymer ?
#
loop_
_entity_poly.entity_id
_entity_poly.type
_entity_poly.pdbx_seq_one_letter_code
_entity_poly.pdbx_strand_id
1 'polypeptide(L)'
;MSEQDAVDNAPLPRTRQSLANDLRVLGVEAGMTLIMHSSLKSLGWVCGGPVAVLQALMDVVTPSGTIVVPTQTGEYSDPAQWQHPPVPESWRQIIYDTMPAFD
;
A
#
# COMPACT_ATOMS: atom_id res chain seq x y z
N MET A 1 -1.27 -3.82 15.55
CA MET A 1 -1.23 -5.25 15.21
C MET A 1 0.20 -5.60 14.86
N SER A 2 0.85 -6.34 15.75
CA SER A 2 2.10 -7.04 15.49
C SER A 2 1.84 -8.20 14.52
N GLU A 3 2.90 -8.82 13.98
CA GLU A 3 2.73 -10.04 13.19
C GLU A 3 2.18 -11.19 14.04
N GLN A 4 2.61 -11.30 15.30
CA GLN A 4 2.07 -12.28 16.24
C GLN A 4 0.55 -12.11 16.43
N ASP A 5 0.09 -10.87 16.63
CA ASP A 5 -1.34 -10.58 16.73
C ASP A 5 -2.09 -11.03 15.45
N ALA A 6 -1.48 -10.86 14.27
CA ALA A 6 -2.09 -11.25 13.01
C ALA A 6 -2.22 -12.77 12.86
N VAL A 7 -1.27 -13.53 13.39
CA VAL A 7 -1.31 -15.00 13.44
C VAL A 7 -2.37 -15.47 14.44
N ASP A 8 -2.36 -14.93 15.66
CA ASP A 8 -3.26 -15.36 16.74
C ASP A 8 -4.74 -15.09 16.42
N ASN A 9 -5.02 -14.01 15.67
CA ASN A 9 -6.37 -13.62 15.28
C ASN A 9 -6.83 -14.21 13.93
N ALA A 10 -5.95 -14.88 13.18
CA ALA A 10 -6.30 -15.45 11.88
C ALA A 10 -6.77 -16.91 12.04
N PRO A 11 -8.02 -17.24 11.67
CA PRO A 11 -8.47 -18.64 11.69
C PRO A 11 -7.70 -19.50 10.67
N LEU A 12 -7.28 -18.89 9.56
CA LEU A 12 -6.48 -19.48 8.49
C LEU A 12 -5.63 -18.38 7.83
N PRO A 13 -4.49 -18.74 7.21
CA PRO A 13 -3.69 -17.78 6.47
C PRO A 13 -4.42 -17.28 5.22
N ARG A 14 -4.29 -15.98 4.92
CA ARG A 14 -4.66 -15.45 3.60
C ARG A 14 -3.55 -15.80 2.62
N THR A 15 -3.94 -16.30 1.45
CA THR A 15 -3.03 -16.70 0.38
C THR A 15 -3.38 -15.93 -0.88
N ARG A 16 -2.45 -15.90 -1.86
CA ARG A 16 -2.74 -15.37 -3.20
C ARG A 16 -4.05 -15.93 -3.77
N GLN A 17 -4.28 -17.24 -3.63
CA GLN A 17 -5.49 -17.89 -4.13
C GLN A 17 -6.76 -17.45 -3.38
N SER A 18 -6.73 -17.41 -2.05
CA SER A 18 -7.91 -16.99 -1.28
C SER A 18 -8.25 -15.52 -1.54
N LEU A 19 -7.23 -14.65 -1.63
CA LEU A 19 -7.41 -13.23 -1.94
C LEU A 19 -7.97 -13.02 -3.35
N ALA A 20 -7.49 -13.76 -4.34
CA ALA A 20 -8.02 -13.67 -5.70
C ALA A 20 -9.50 -14.12 -5.76
N ASN A 21 -9.89 -15.11 -4.96
CA ASN A 21 -11.29 -15.51 -4.84
C ASN A 21 -12.13 -14.42 -4.16
N ASP A 22 -11.66 -13.86 -3.05
CA ASP A 22 -12.35 -12.78 -2.33
C ASP A 22 -12.56 -11.55 -3.24
N LEU A 23 -11.56 -11.20 -4.05
CA LEU A 23 -11.65 -10.11 -5.03
C LEU A 23 -12.69 -10.38 -6.13
N ARG A 24 -12.77 -11.61 -6.66
CA ARG A 24 -13.82 -11.99 -7.63
C ARG A 24 -15.20 -11.93 -7.00
N VAL A 25 -15.34 -12.40 -5.76
CA VAL A 25 -16.60 -12.32 -5.00
C VAL A 25 -17.01 -10.87 -4.76
N LEU A 26 -16.04 -9.97 -4.55
CA LEU A 26 -16.28 -8.53 -4.43
C LEU A 26 -16.72 -7.87 -5.76
N GLY A 27 -16.56 -8.56 -6.90
CA GLY A 27 -16.91 -8.06 -8.23
C GLY A 27 -15.75 -7.46 -9.01
N VAL A 28 -14.49 -7.75 -8.63
CA VAL A 28 -13.35 -7.42 -9.47
C VAL A 28 -13.29 -8.41 -10.63
N GLU A 29 -13.24 -7.88 -11.85
CA GLU A 29 -13.29 -8.66 -13.08
C GLU A 29 -12.06 -8.42 -13.96
N ALA A 30 -11.83 -9.34 -14.90
CA ALA A 30 -10.78 -9.20 -15.89
C ALA A 30 -11.04 -7.96 -16.77
N GLY A 31 -9.97 -7.21 -17.09
CA GLY A 31 -10.07 -6.01 -17.93
C GLY A 31 -10.46 -4.73 -17.18
N MET A 32 -10.77 -4.79 -15.88
CA MET A 32 -11.10 -3.59 -15.11
C MET A 32 -9.91 -2.62 -15.01
N THR A 33 -10.22 -1.33 -15.02
CA THR A 33 -9.29 -0.28 -14.57
C THR A 33 -9.70 0.13 -13.16
N LEU A 34 -8.81 -0.05 -12.19
CA LEU A 34 -9.07 0.27 -10.79
C LEU A 34 -7.91 1.00 -10.13
N ILE A 35 -8.22 1.77 -9.09
CA ILE A 35 -7.25 2.32 -8.15
C ILE A 35 -7.33 1.56 -6.83
N MET A 36 -6.19 1.08 -6.32
CA MET A 36 -6.11 0.32 -5.08
C MET A 36 -5.59 1.18 -3.93
N HIS A 37 -6.31 1.16 -2.82
CA HIS A 37 -5.81 1.56 -1.50
C HIS A 37 -5.93 0.35 -0.58
N SER A 38 -4.89 0.04 0.19
CA SER A 38 -4.88 -1.16 1.04
C SER A 38 -4.27 -0.89 2.41
N SER A 39 -4.71 -1.69 3.38
CA SER A 39 -4.11 -1.78 4.71
C SER A 39 -3.74 -3.25 4.94
N LEU A 40 -2.45 -3.59 4.82
CA LEU A 40 -2.00 -4.97 5.00
C LEU A 40 -2.39 -5.52 6.38
N LYS A 41 -2.37 -4.66 7.40
CA LYS A 41 -2.77 -5.03 8.76
C LYS A 41 -4.25 -5.43 8.86
N SER A 42 -5.14 -4.85 8.04
CA SER A 42 -6.57 -5.19 8.10
C SER A 42 -6.91 -6.52 7.41
N LEU A 43 -5.99 -7.08 6.62
CA LEU A 43 -6.17 -8.38 5.95
C LEU A 43 -5.88 -9.58 6.89
N GLY A 44 -5.28 -9.33 8.06
CA GLY A 44 -4.74 -10.39 8.93
C GLY A 44 -3.41 -10.92 8.41
N TRP A 45 -3.07 -12.17 8.75
CA TRP A 45 -1.81 -12.77 8.30
C TRP A 45 -1.89 -13.24 6.83
N VAL A 46 -0.96 -12.75 6.00
CA VAL A 46 -0.90 -13.05 4.56
C VAL A 46 0.38 -13.83 4.25
N CYS A 47 0.22 -15.06 3.77
CA CYS A 47 1.32 -15.86 3.24
C CYS A 47 1.87 -15.19 1.97
N GLY A 48 3.10 -14.68 2.05
CA GLY A 48 3.74 -13.89 0.98
C GLY A 48 3.51 -12.38 1.07
N GLY A 49 2.86 -11.91 2.16
CA GLY A 49 2.75 -10.49 2.48
C GLY A 49 2.18 -9.62 1.35
N PRO A 50 2.67 -8.38 1.16
CA PRO A 50 2.18 -7.49 0.11
C PRO A 50 2.30 -8.04 -1.31
N VAL A 51 3.31 -8.86 -1.59
CA VAL A 51 3.52 -9.46 -2.93
C VAL A 51 2.34 -10.36 -3.30
N ALA A 52 1.86 -11.17 -2.34
CA ALA A 52 0.70 -12.04 -2.58
C ALA A 52 -0.59 -11.25 -2.84
N VAL A 53 -0.76 -10.09 -2.21
CA VAL A 53 -1.92 -9.20 -2.44
C VAL A 53 -1.88 -8.62 -3.85
N LEU A 54 -0.73 -8.09 -4.27
CA LEU A 54 -0.58 -7.53 -5.62
C LEU A 54 -0.77 -8.62 -6.70
N GLN A 55 -0.16 -9.79 -6.51
CA GLN A 55 -0.31 -10.90 -7.44
C GLN A 55 -1.75 -11.42 -7.52
N ALA A 56 -2.47 -11.48 -6.39
CA ALA A 56 -3.88 -11.84 -6.40
C ALA A 56 -4.73 -10.85 -7.21
N LEU A 57 -4.44 -9.55 -7.10
CA LEU A 57 -5.11 -8.52 -7.88
C LEU A 57 -4.77 -8.63 -9.38
N MET A 58 -3.50 -8.87 -9.71
CA MET A 58 -3.05 -9.13 -11.09
C MET A 58 -3.71 -10.37 -11.70
N ASP A 59 -3.94 -11.43 -10.92
CA ASP A 59 -4.62 -12.66 -11.37
C ASP A 59 -6.09 -12.44 -11.72
N VAL A 60 -6.75 -11.48 -11.07
CA VAL A 60 -8.17 -11.20 -11.28
C VAL A 60 -8.36 -10.17 -12.39
N VAL A 61 -7.58 -9.09 -12.37
CA VAL A 61 -7.66 -8.00 -13.36
C VAL A 61 -7.06 -8.42 -14.71
N THR A 62 -6.05 -9.29 -14.69
CA THR A 62 -5.31 -9.79 -15.86
C THR A 62 -4.56 -8.70 -16.64
N PRO A 63 -3.71 -9.06 -17.63
CA PRO A 63 -3.00 -8.06 -18.45
C PRO A 63 -3.88 -7.17 -19.32
N SER A 64 -5.16 -7.49 -19.51
CA SER A 64 -6.10 -6.63 -20.26
C SER A 64 -6.67 -5.48 -19.45
N GLY A 65 -6.49 -5.49 -18.11
CA GLY A 65 -6.94 -4.42 -17.24
C GLY A 65 -5.81 -3.48 -16.80
N THR A 66 -6.08 -2.65 -15.80
CA THR A 66 -5.11 -1.69 -15.28
C THR A 66 -5.29 -1.53 -13.77
N ILE A 67 -4.17 -1.61 -13.04
CA ILE A 67 -4.11 -1.38 -11.61
C ILE A 67 -3.32 -0.09 -11.39
N VAL A 68 -3.95 0.88 -10.74
CA VAL A 68 -3.31 2.13 -10.30
C VAL A 68 -3.11 2.07 -8.80
N VAL A 69 -1.94 2.52 -8.33
CA VAL A 69 -1.66 2.72 -6.91
C VAL A 69 -1.16 4.14 -6.67
N PRO A 70 -1.62 4.82 -5.60
CA PRO A 70 -1.06 6.11 -5.23
C PRO A 70 0.34 5.92 -4.62
N THR A 71 1.36 6.56 -5.22
CA THR A 71 2.75 6.56 -4.73
C THR A 71 3.12 7.96 -4.23
N GLN A 72 2.33 8.49 -3.31
CA GLN A 72 2.49 9.86 -2.79
C GLN A 72 3.76 9.99 -1.96
N THR A 73 4.48 11.11 -2.14
CA THR A 73 5.69 11.47 -1.40
C THR A 73 5.45 12.76 -0.60
N GLY A 74 4.58 12.69 0.42
CA GLY A 74 4.17 13.87 1.19
C GLY A 74 5.32 14.58 1.92
N GLU A 75 6.40 13.86 2.23
CA GLU A 75 7.64 14.41 2.80
C GLU A 75 8.40 15.29 1.80
N TYR A 76 8.15 15.13 0.50
CA TYR A 76 8.69 15.98 -0.56
C TYR A 76 7.84 17.24 -0.73
N SER A 77 7.78 18.06 0.31
CA SER A 77 6.98 19.27 0.37
C SER A 77 7.71 20.38 1.11
N ASP A 78 7.12 21.58 1.14
CA ASP A 78 7.67 22.71 1.87
C ASP A 78 7.73 22.41 3.39
N PRO A 79 8.94 22.38 4.02
CA PRO A 79 9.10 22.10 5.44
C PRO A 79 8.49 23.16 6.36
N ALA A 80 8.14 24.36 5.85
CA ALA A 80 7.35 25.34 6.58
C ALA A 80 5.89 24.88 6.80
N GLN A 81 5.38 23.93 5.99
CA GLN A 81 4.02 23.39 6.10
C GLN A 81 3.95 22.08 6.91
N TRP A 82 5.07 21.53 7.36
CA TRP A 82 5.08 20.26 8.09
C TRP A 82 4.52 20.40 9.52
N GLN A 83 3.63 19.48 9.90
CA GLN A 83 2.93 19.50 11.19
C GLN A 83 3.03 18.17 11.96
N HIS A 84 3.47 17.09 11.32
CA HIS A 84 3.41 15.73 11.87
C HIS A 84 4.74 14.96 11.72
N PRO A 85 5.83 15.37 12.39
CA PRO A 85 5.95 16.56 13.25
C PRO A 85 6.46 17.80 12.47
N PRO A 86 6.37 19.01 13.04
CA PRO A 86 7.08 20.17 12.52
C PRO A 86 8.59 20.08 12.80
N VAL A 87 9.40 20.77 12.00
CA VAL A 87 10.85 20.94 12.23
C VAL A 87 11.18 22.36 12.73
N PRO A 88 12.30 22.56 13.45
CA PRO A 88 12.78 23.90 13.79
C PRO A 88 12.96 24.77 12.55
N GLU A 89 12.56 26.04 12.65
CA GLU A 89 12.69 26.99 11.55
C GLU A 89 14.14 27.13 11.04
N SER A 90 15.11 27.06 11.96
CA SER A 90 16.54 27.11 11.63
C SER A 90 17.02 25.96 10.74
N TRP A 91 16.26 24.87 10.63
CA TRP A 91 16.61 23.73 9.78
C TRP A 91 16.08 23.85 8.36
N ARG A 92 15.05 24.69 8.13
CA ARG A 92 14.34 24.75 6.84
C ARG A 92 15.26 25.07 5.67
N GLN A 93 16.18 26.02 5.83
CA GLN A 93 17.12 26.38 4.77
C GLN A 93 18.05 25.22 4.40
N ILE A 94 18.58 24.52 5.40
CA ILE A 94 19.41 23.33 5.18
C ILE A 94 18.60 22.26 4.43
N ILE A 95 17.33 22.07 4.78
CA ILE A 95 16.43 21.14 4.08
C ILE A 95 16.25 21.57 2.62
N TYR A 96 15.96 22.85 2.34
CA TYR A 96 15.84 23.33 0.96
C TYR A 96 17.11 23.11 0.13
N ASP A 97 18.28 23.34 0.72
CA ASP A 97 19.56 23.27 0.02
C ASP A 97 20.03 21.83 -0.22
N THR A 98 19.59 20.89 0.62
CA THR A 98 20.13 19.52 0.65
C THR A 98 19.12 18.41 0.36
N MET A 99 17.81 18.72 0.29
CA MET A 99 16.79 17.72 -0.05
C MET A 99 17.12 17.13 -1.44
N PRO A 100 17.37 15.82 -1.54
CA PRO A 100 17.64 15.18 -2.82
C PRO A 100 16.49 15.39 -3.78
N ALA A 101 16.74 15.41 -5.09
CA ALA A 101 15.69 15.44 -6.09
C ALA A 101 14.82 14.15 -6.05
N PHE A 102 13.54 14.26 -6.41
CA PHE A 102 12.69 13.10 -6.66
C PHE A 102 13.17 12.30 -7.89
N ASP A 103 13.11 10.96 -7.81
CA ASP A 103 13.43 9.98 -8.86
C ASP A 103 12.51 8.74 -8.70
#